data_AF-A0A953GUQ8-F1
#
_entry.id   AF-A0A953GUQ8-F1
#
_cell.length_a   1.000
_cell.length_b   1.000
_cell.length_c   1.000
_cell.angle_alpha   90.00
_cell.angle_beta   90.00
_cell.angle_gamma   90.00
#
_symmetry.space_group_name_H-M   'P 1'
#
loop_
_entity.id
_entity.type
_entity.pdbx_description
1 polymer ?
#
loop_
_entity_poly.entity_id
_entity_poly.type
_entity_poly.pdbx_seq_one_letter_code
_entity_poly.pdbx_strand_id
1 'polypeptide(L)'
;MALHITDECINCDVCEPECPNNAISMGLEIYEIDPYKCTECVGHFDRPQCQMVCPVECIPLNPAWPETKAQLMEKYKKLTEKTDSAASTESLACAVDQKAIFALPP
;
A
#
# COMPACT_ATOMS: atom_id res chain seq x y z
N MET A 1 -6.56 4.83 -13.57
CA MET A 1 -5.61 5.94 -13.67
C MET A 1 -4.76 5.88 -12.42
N ALA A 2 -3.52 6.34 -12.43
CA ALA A 2 -2.84 6.55 -11.15
C ALA A 2 -3.32 7.88 -10.53
N LEU A 3 -3.30 7.99 -9.21
CA LEU A 3 -3.33 9.28 -8.54
C LEU A 3 -1.91 9.86 -8.49
N HIS A 4 -1.79 11.17 -8.26
CA HIS A 4 -0.52 11.79 -7.92
C HIS A 4 -0.70 12.79 -6.79
N ILE A 5 0.37 13.05 -6.07
CA ILE A 5 0.43 14.06 -5.02
C ILE A 5 1.07 15.30 -5.64
N THR A 6 0.48 16.46 -5.39
CA THR A 6 0.97 17.76 -5.89
C THR A 6 1.85 18.45 -4.86
N ASP A 7 2.49 19.54 -5.26
CA ASP A 7 3.38 20.36 -4.43
C ASP A 7 2.66 21.05 -3.25
N GLU A 8 1.34 20.94 -3.17
CA GLU A 8 0.54 21.40 -2.03
C GLU A 8 0.61 20.43 -0.83
N CYS A 9 1.32 19.30 -0.96
CA CYS A 9 1.53 18.36 0.12
C CYS A 9 2.26 19.00 1.31
N ILE A 10 1.72 18.80 2.51
CA ILE A 10 2.28 19.33 3.76
C ILE A 10 3.06 18.30 4.58
N ASN A 11 3.36 17.12 4.01
CA ASN A 11 4.09 16.03 4.70
C ASN A 11 3.49 15.65 6.07
N CYS A 12 2.19 15.38 6.11
CA CYS A 12 1.46 15.05 7.35
C CYS A 12 1.39 13.55 7.67
N ASP A 13 2.00 12.69 6.85
CA ASP A 13 2.16 11.23 7.03
C ASP A 13 0.87 10.38 7.09
N VAL A 14 -0.31 10.99 7.06
CA VAL A 14 -1.59 10.26 7.22
C VAL A 14 -1.97 9.40 6.02
N CYS A 15 -1.45 9.67 4.82
CA CYS A 15 -1.88 8.99 3.59
C CYS A 15 -1.08 7.71 3.28
N GLU A 16 0.14 7.57 3.79
CA GLU A 16 0.99 6.39 3.59
C GLU A 16 0.37 5.10 4.16
N PRO A 17 -0.04 5.04 5.44
CA PRO A 17 -0.57 3.80 6.03
C PRO A 17 -1.94 3.40 5.48
N GLU A 18 -2.66 4.34 4.86
CA GLU A 18 -3.99 4.11 4.31
C GLU A 18 -3.97 3.45 2.91
N CYS A 19 -2.80 3.37 2.27
CA CYS A 19 -2.67 2.78 0.95
C CYS A 19 -2.61 1.24 1.04
N PRO A 20 -3.61 0.48 0.57
CA PRO A 20 -3.63 -0.98 0.70
C PRO A 20 -2.52 -1.68 -0.11
N ASN A 21 -1.94 -0.99 -1.10
CA ASN A 21 -0.88 -1.52 -1.95
C ASN A 21 0.52 -0.98 -1.61
N ASN A 22 0.66 -0.20 -0.52
CA ASN A 22 1.90 0.50 -0.18
C ASN A 22 2.47 1.27 -1.40
N ALA A 23 1.60 2.00 -2.09
CA ALA A 23 1.95 2.77 -3.28
C ALA A 23 2.44 4.18 -2.95
N ILE A 24 2.21 4.65 -1.72
CA ILE A 24 2.63 5.98 -1.25
C ILE A 24 3.91 5.81 -0.44
N SER A 25 4.87 6.69 -0.65
CA SER A 25 6.11 6.76 0.13
C SER A 25 6.66 8.18 0.19
N MET A 26 7.47 8.48 1.21
CA MET A 26 8.16 9.76 1.30
C MET A 26 9.18 9.92 0.16
N GLY A 27 9.00 10.95 -0.67
CA GLY A 27 9.91 11.35 -1.73
C GLY A 27 11.02 12.28 -1.22
N LEU A 28 11.59 13.09 -2.13
CA LEU A 28 12.64 14.05 -1.75
C LEU A 28 12.10 15.26 -1.00
N GLU A 29 10.96 15.78 -1.42
CA GLU A 29 10.36 17.01 -0.86
C GLU A 29 8.92 16.79 -0.37
N ILE A 30 8.18 15.95 -1.09
CA ILE A 30 6.78 15.62 -0.82
C ILE A 30 6.59 14.10 -0.87
N TYR A 31 5.44 13.64 -0.40
CA TYR A 31 5.00 12.27 -0.65
C TYR A 31 4.80 12.01 -2.14
N GLU A 32 5.18 10.81 -2.59
CA GLU A 32 5.07 10.38 -3.98
C GLU A 32 4.22 9.10 -4.08
N ILE A 33 3.48 8.98 -5.20
CA ILE A 33 2.69 7.78 -5.53
C ILE A 33 3.36 7.02 -6.65
N ASP A 34 3.66 5.74 -6.41
CA ASP A 34 4.08 4.79 -7.45
C ASP A 34 2.87 4.41 -8.33
N PRO A 35 2.85 4.83 -9.62
CA PRO A 35 1.73 4.57 -10.52
C PRO A 35 1.57 3.07 -10.84
N TYR A 36 2.63 2.26 -10.69
CA TYR A 36 2.57 0.83 -10.94
C TYR A 36 1.88 0.06 -9.80
N LYS A 37 1.77 0.66 -8.61
CA LYS A 37 1.07 0.09 -7.44
C LYS A 37 -0.27 0.75 -7.16
N CYS A 38 -0.48 1.99 -7.61
CA CYS A 38 -1.73 2.69 -7.42
C CYS A 38 -2.87 2.04 -8.23
N THR A 39 -3.91 1.57 -7.55
CA THR A 39 -5.13 1.03 -8.17
C THR A 39 -6.35 1.95 -8.02
N GLU A 40 -6.17 3.21 -7.59
CA GLU A 40 -7.27 4.06 -7.11
C GLU A 40 -8.14 3.39 -6.02
N CYS A 41 -7.53 2.48 -5.25
CA CYS A 41 -8.22 1.59 -4.31
C CYS A 41 -9.24 0.62 -4.93
N VAL A 42 -9.35 0.55 -6.26
CA VAL A 42 -10.21 -0.41 -6.96
C VAL A 42 -9.79 -1.84 -6.56
N GLY A 43 -10.78 -2.64 -6.16
CA GLY A 43 -10.59 -4.00 -5.63
C GLY A 43 -10.56 -4.08 -4.09
N HIS A 44 -10.26 -2.97 -3.41
CA HIS A 44 -10.29 -2.88 -1.94
C HIS A 44 -11.45 -2.04 -1.44
N PHE A 45 -11.66 -0.86 -2.04
CA PHE A 45 -12.65 0.13 -1.62
C PHE A 45 -13.32 0.80 -2.83
N ASP A 46 -14.47 1.43 -2.61
CA ASP A 46 -15.20 2.16 -3.66
C ASP A 46 -14.61 3.55 -3.97
N ARG A 47 -13.81 4.10 -3.05
CA ARG A 47 -13.18 5.41 -3.16
C ARG A 47 -11.71 5.35 -2.71
N PRO A 48 -10.84 6.24 -3.23
CA PRO A 48 -9.45 6.29 -2.80
C PRO A 48 -9.32 6.73 -1.33
N GLN A 49 -8.72 5.88 -0.49
CA GLN A 49 -8.59 6.19 0.94
C GLN A 49 -7.65 7.36 1.21
N CYS A 50 -6.55 7.48 0.44
CA CYS A 50 -5.62 8.61 0.56
C CYS A 50 -6.29 9.97 0.33
N GLN A 51 -7.29 10.07 -0.56
CA GLN A 51 -8.06 11.30 -0.76
C GLN A 51 -8.98 11.61 0.44
N MET A 52 -9.52 10.58 1.09
CA MET A 52 -10.43 10.76 2.23
C MET A 52 -9.73 11.29 3.48
N VAL A 53 -8.43 11.03 3.61
CA VAL A 53 -7.62 11.44 4.79
C VAL A 53 -6.76 12.67 4.54
N CYS A 54 -6.59 13.11 3.29
CA CYS A 54 -5.73 14.25 2.96
C CYS A 54 -6.35 15.57 3.46
N PRO A 55 -5.72 16.29 4.41
CA PRO A 55 -6.31 17.50 4.98
C PRO A 55 -6.31 18.71 4.04
N VAL A 56 -5.54 18.65 2.96
CA VAL A 56 -5.35 19.75 1.98
C VAL A 56 -5.82 19.36 0.57
N GLU A 57 -6.47 18.20 0.41
CA GLU A 57 -7.05 17.73 -0.86
C GLU A 57 -6.06 17.71 -2.06
N CYS A 58 -4.76 17.53 -1.80
CA CYS A 58 -3.68 17.68 -2.79
C CYS A 58 -3.41 16.44 -3.66
N ILE A 59 -4.38 15.50 -3.77
CA ILE A 59 -4.21 14.19 -4.44
C ILE A 59 -5.18 14.01 -5.63
N PRO A 60 -4.97 14.72 -6.76
CA PRO A 60 -5.81 14.57 -7.96
C PRO A 60 -5.43 13.35 -8.83
N LEU A 61 -6.32 13.05 -9.80
CA LEU A 61 -6.03 12.08 -10.87
C LEU A 61 -4.80 12.50 -11.66
N ASN A 62 -3.92 11.54 -11.95
CA ASN A 62 -2.73 11.79 -12.75
C ASN A 62 -3.06 11.69 -14.24
N PRO A 63 -3.03 12.80 -15.00
CA PRO A 63 -3.35 12.79 -16.42
C PRO A 63 -2.30 12.04 -17.27
N ALA A 64 -1.07 11.86 -16.77
CA ALA A 64 -0.03 11.12 -17.46
C ALA A 64 -0.20 9.60 -17.38
N TRP A 65 -1.08 9.11 -16.49
CA TRP A 65 -1.34 7.68 -16.26
C TRP A 65 -2.83 7.36 -16.38
N PRO A 66 -3.45 7.52 -17.56
CA PRO A 66 -4.85 7.16 -17.75
C PRO A 66 -5.02 5.64 -17.77
N GLU A 67 -5.91 5.11 -16.91
CA GLU A 67 -6.28 3.70 -16.91
C GLU A 67 -7.77 3.57 -16.61
N THR A 68 -8.42 2.61 -17.24
CA THR A 68 -9.81 2.24 -17.02
C THR A 68 -9.99 1.40 -15.76
N LYS A 69 -11.22 1.32 -15.24
CA LYS A 69 -11.55 0.46 -14.09
C LYS A 69 -11.16 -1.01 -14.31
N ALA A 70 -11.27 -1.51 -15.54
CA ALA A 70 -10.88 -2.88 -15.89
C ALA A 70 -9.36 -3.08 -15.75
N GLN A 71 -8.55 -2.13 -16.23
CA GLN A 71 -7.09 -2.16 -16.09
C GLN A 71 -6.66 -2.06 -14.61
N LEU A 72 -7.35 -1.24 -13.81
CA LEU A 72 -7.11 -1.13 -12.37
C LEU A 72 -7.41 -2.44 -11.63
N MET A 73 -8.53 -3.11 -11.98
CA MET A 73 -8.84 -4.43 -11.41
C MET A 73 -7.81 -5.49 -11.81
N GLU A 74 -7.28 -5.45 -13.03
CA GLU A 74 -6.21 -6.36 -13.46
C GLU A 74 -4.92 -6.10 -12.67
N LYS A 75 -4.55 -4.84 -12.47
CA LYS A 75 -3.41 -4.44 -11.64
C LYS A 75 -3.58 -4.92 -10.19
N TYR A 76 -4.76 -4.72 -9.60
CA TYR A 76 -5.09 -5.22 -8.26
C TYR A 76 -4.81 -6.72 -8.13
N LYS A 77 -5.35 -7.55 -9.05
CA LYS A 77 -5.13 -9.00 -9.02
C LYS A 77 -3.65 -9.36 -9.02
N LYS A 78 -2.85 -8.71 -9.88
CA LYS A 78 -1.40 -8.95 -9.99
C LYS A 78 -0.64 -8.58 -8.71
N LEU A 79 -1.12 -7.58 -7.95
CA LEU A 79 -0.51 -7.15 -6.71
C LEU A 79 -0.88 -8.08 -5.55
N THR A 80 -2.16 -8.45 -5.43
CA THR A 80 -2.63 -9.34 -4.35
C THR A 80 -2.09 -10.76 -4.48
N GLU A 81 -2.03 -11.31 -5.69
CA GLU A 81 -1.46 -12.65 -5.95
C GLU A 81 0.03 -12.74 -5.54
N LYS A 82 0.78 -11.62 -5.64
CA LYS A 82 2.18 -11.55 -5.21
C LYS A 82 2.31 -11.47 -3.69
N THR A 83 1.42 -10.74 -3.03
CA THR A 83 1.45 -10.56 -1.56
C THR A 83 1.19 -11.89 -0.84
N ASP A 84 0.26 -12.72 -1.34
CA ASP A 84 -0.01 -14.05 -0.76
C ASP A 84 1.17 -15.02 -0.91
N SER A 85 2.00 -14.86 -1.94
CA SER A 85 3.20 -15.67 -2.13
C SER A 85 4.33 -15.31 -1.16
N ALA A 86 4.45 -14.04 -0.75
CA ALA A 86 5.50 -13.58 0.17
C ALA A 86 5.18 -13.85 1.66
N ALA A 87 3.91 -13.84 2.05
CA ALA A 87 3.49 -14.10 3.44
C ALA A 87 3.69 -15.56 3.88
N SER A 88 3.88 -16.51 2.94
CA SER A 88 3.98 -17.93 3.26
C SER A 88 5.34 -18.36 3.83
N THR A 89 6.38 -17.51 3.76
CA THR A 89 7.72 -17.85 4.30
C THR A 89 7.99 -17.35 5.72
N GLU A 90 7.21 -16.40 6.26
CA GLU A 90 7.44 -15.86 7.61
C GLU A 90 6.73 -16.64 8.73
N SER A 91 5.68 -17.40 8.40
CA SER A 91 4.97 -18.21 9.40
C SER A 91 5.77 -19.43 9.89
N LEU A 92 6.88 -19.80 9.24
CA LEU A 92 7.73 -20.92 9.67
C LEU A 92 8.80 -20.50 10.71
N ALA A 93 9.08 -19.20 10.87
CA ALA A 93 10.08 -18.72 11.83
C ALA A 93 9.56 -18.65 13.27
N CYS A 94 8.24 -18.52 13.48
CA CYS A 94 7.66 -18.42 14.83
C CYS A 94 7.49 -19.80 15.53
N ALA A 95 7.57 -20.92 14.80
CA ALA A 95 7.29 -22.25 15.35
C ALA A 95 8.48 -22.97 16.02
N VAL A 96 9.71 -22.43 15.95
CA VAL A 96 10.92 -23.17 16.40
C VAL A 96 11.39 -22.79 17.81
N ASP A 97 10.89 -21.71 18.41
CA ASP A 97 11.44 -21.18 19.68
C ASP A 97 10.71 -21.63 20.97
N GLN A 98 9.72 -22.53 20.88
CA GLN A 98 8.91 -22.91 22.06
C GLN A 98 9.21 -24.29 22.66
N LYS A 99 10.39 -24.86 22.36
CA LYS A 99 10.80 -26.17 22.91
C LYS A 99 12.20 -26.15 23.52
N ALA A 100 12.48 -25.20 24.42
CA ALA A 100 13.73 -25.18 25.17
C ALA A 100 13.63 -24.56 26.57
N ILE A 101 12.52 -24.69 27.30
CA ILE A 101 12.47 -24.30 28.73
C ILE A 101 11.57 -25.29 29.48
N PHE A 102 12.04 -26.51 29.77
CA PHE A 102 11.55 -27.33 30.91
C PHE A 102 12.46 -28.58 31.05
N ALA A 103 13.71 -28.37 31.42
CA ALA A 103 14.60 -29.44 31.87
C ALA A 103 15.62 -28.89 32.86
N LEU A 104 15.17 -28.63 34.09
CA LEU A 104 16.03 -28.56 35.26
C LEU A 104 15.54 -29.63 36.25
N PRO A 105 16.26 -30.75 36.41
CA PRO A 105 16.00 -31.72 37.48
C PRO A 105 16.36 -31.14 38.86
N PRO A 106 15.82 -31.72 39.95
CA PRO A 106 15.95 -31.19 41.31
C PRO A 106 17.38 -31.23 41.88
#